data_AF-A0A350CUC4-F1
#
_entry.id   AF-A0A350CUC4-F1
#
_cell.length_a   1.000
_cell.length_b   1.000
_cell.length_c   1.000
_cell.angle_alpha   90.00
_cell.angle_beta   90.00
_cell.angle_gamma   90.00
#
_symmetry.space_group_name_H-M   'P 1'
#
loop_
_entity.id
_entity.type
_entity.pdbx_description
1 polymer ?
#
loop_
_entity_poly.entity_id
_entity_poly.type
_entity_poly.pdbx_seq_one_letter_code
_entity_poly.pdbx_strand_id
1 'polypeptide(L)' 'MVVSGAAQGIGRGVALAAAREGAQLVLADRAAILEEVGAEAQALGALVSLARVDLETYAGATALAETALREFGRIDVL' A
#
# COMPACT_ATOMS: atom_id res chain seq x y z
N MET A 1 1.40 6.27 -4.93
CA MET A 1 0.35 5.36 -5.41
C MET A 1 -0.16 4.56 -4.23
N VAL A 2 -1.48 4.48 -4.08
CA VAL A 2 -2.13 3.65 -3.07
C VAL A 2 -2.59 2.36 -3.74
N VAL A 3 -2.44 1.22 -3.08
CA VAL A 3 -2.95 -0.07 -3.57
C VAL A 3 -3.80 -0.71 -2.48
N SER A 4 -5.11 -0.81 -2.71
CA SER A 4 -6.03 -1.55 -1.84
C SER A 4 -6.04 -3.04 -2.17
N GLY A 5 -6.24 -3.90 -1.17
CA GLY A 5 -6.18 -5.35 -1.36
C GLY A 5 -4.77 -5.84 -1.70
N ALA A 6 -3.75 -5.12 -1.20
CA ALA A 6 -2.36 -5.33 -1.62
C ALA A 6 -1.74 -6.64 -1.12
N ALA A 7 -2.37 -7.33 -0.16
CA ALA A 7 -1.78 -8.51 0.45
C ALA A 7 -1.75 -9.73 -0.49
N GLN A 8 -2.60 -9.76 -1.53
CA GLN A 8 -2.72 -10.93 -2.42
C GLN A 8 -3.26 -10.61 -3.82
N GLY A 9 -3.26 -11.63 -4.68
CA GLY A 9 -3.88 -11.58 -6.00
C GLY A 9 -3.37 -10.43 -6.88
N ILE A 10 -4.30 -9.74 -7.52
CA ILE A 10 -4.00 -8.61 -8.42
C ILE A 10 -3.37 -7.46 -7.66
N GLY A 11 -3.85 -7.13 -6.45
CA GLY A 11 -3.29 -6.03 -5.65
C GLY A 11 -1.82 -6.25 -5.32
N ARG A 12 -1.44 -7.46 -4.90
CA ARG A 12 -0.02 -7.83 -4.72
C ARG A 12 0.77 -7.72 -6.01
N GLY A 13 0.22 -8.21 -7.12
CA GLY A 13 0.87 -8.13 -8.43
C GLY A 13 1.16 -6.68 -8.85
N VAL A 14 0.17 -5.79 -8.70
CA VAL A 14 0.29 -4.36 -8.99
C VAL A 14 1.31 -3.69 -8.07
N ALA A 15 1.26 -3.99 -6.76
CA ALA A 15 2.21 -3.44 -5.80
C ALA A 15 3.66 -3.79 -6.17
N LEU A 16 3.94 -5.07 -6.48
CA LEU A 16 5.29 -5.51 -6.84
C LEU A 16 5.72 -5.04 -8.24
N ALA A 17 4.78 -4.86 -9.18
CA ALA A 17 5.09 -4.27 -10.48
C ALA A 17 5.48 -2.79 -10.33
N ALA A 18 4.67 -2.00 -9.62
CA ALA A 18 4.97 -0.61 -9.34
C ALA A 18 6.26 -0.45 -8.52
N ALA A 19 6.54 -1.40 -7.63
CA ALA A 19 7.76 -1.38 -6.83
C ALA A 19 9.03 -1.48 -7.68
N ARG A 20 9.04 -2.31 -8.73
CA ARG A 20 10.16 -2.44 -9.67
C ARG A 20 10.43 -1.16 -10.46
N GLU A 21 9.41 -0.30 -10.58
CA GLU A 21 9.53 1.03 -11.21
C GLU A 21 9.95 2.12 -10.20
N GLY A 22 10.29 1.76 -8.96
CA GLY A 22 10.74 2.71 -7.92
C GLY A 22 9.62 3.58 -7.35
N ALA A 23 8.37 3.10 -7.38
CA ALA A 23 7.22 3.87 -6.90
C ALA A 23 7.27 4.17 -5.39
N GLN A 24 6.61 5.26 -5.00
CA GLN A 24 6.18 5.51 -3.63
C GLN A 24 4.82 4.84 -3.41
N LEU A 25 4.77 3.85 -2.53
CA LEU A 25 3.64 2.95 -2.35
C LEU A 25 3.06 3.08 -0.94
N VAL A 26 1.74 3.16 -0.88
CA VAL A 26 0.97 2.88 0.34
C VAL A 26 0.16 1.62 0.08
N LEU A 27 0.48 0.55 0.79
CA LEU A 27 -0.17 -0.75 0.61
C LEU A 27 -1.21 -0.95 1.71
N ALA A 28 -2.45 -1.21 1.31
CA ALA A 28 -3.58 -1.34 2.22
C ALA A 28 -4.24 -2.71 2.11
N ASP A 29 -4.41 -3.37 3.25
CA ASP A 29 -5.15 -4.63 3.41
C ASP A 29 -5.44 -4.87 4.90
N ARG A 30 -6.38 -5.76 5.22
CA ARG A 30 -6.61 -6.21 6.60
C ARG A 30 -5.76 -7.43 6.97
N ALA A 31 -5.28 -8.18 5.98
CA ALA A 31 -4.52 -9.40 6.19
C ALA A 31 -3.10 -9.12 6.72
N ALA A 32 -2.63 -9.97 7.64
CA ALA A 32 -1.29 -9.88 8.24
C ALA A 32 -0.13 -10.29 7.30
N ILE A 33 -0.45 -10.79 6.10
CA ILE A 33 0.57 -11.06 5.06
C ILE A 33 0.96 -9.79 4.30
N LEU A 34 0.28 -8.67 4.55
CA LEU A 34 0.60 -7.36 3.98
C LEU A 34 2.04 -6.94 4.31
N GLU A 35 2.52 -7.27 5.51
CA GLU A 35 3.87 -7.01 6.00
C GLU A 35 4.94 -7.69 5.12
N GLU A 36 4.69 -8.93 4.67
CA GLU A 36 5.59 -9.66 3.76
C GLU A 36 5.62 -8.99 2.37
N VAL A 37 4.46 -8.62 1.83
CA VAL A 37 4.39 -7.89 0.55
C VAL A 37 5.10 -6.53 0.65
N GLY A 38 4.99 -5.86 1.80
CA GLY A 38 5.71 -4.63 2.08
C GLY A 38 7.23 -4.81 2.01
N ALA A 39 7.75 -5.83 2.69
CA ALA A 39 9.17 -6.15 2.66
C ALA A 39 9.66 -6.51 1.24
N GLU A 40 8.87 -7.28 0.49
CA GLU A 40 9.19 -7.59 -0.91
C GLU A 40 9.22 -6.34 -1.80
N ALA A 41 8.23 -5.44 -1.66
CA ALA A 41 8.18 -4.20 -2.42
C ALA A 41 9.37 -3.27 -2.08
N GLN A 42 9.74 -3.18 -0.81
CA GLN A 42 10.94 -2.44 -0.39
C GLN A 42 12.22 -3.05 -0.99
N ALA A 43 12.36 -4.38 -0.98
CA ALA A 43 13.50 -5.06 -1.58
C ALA A 43 13.61 -4.85 -3.10
N LEU A 44 12.50 -4.54 -3.78
CA LEU A 44 12.46 -4.18 -5.20
C LEU A 44 12.82 -2.70 -5.48
N GLY A 45 13.09 -1.90 -4.44
CA GLY A 45 13.54 -0.51 -4.58
C GLY A 45 12.46 0.55 -4.36
N ALA A 46 11.26 0.16 -3.94
CA ALA A 46 10.18 1.09 -3.63
C ALA A 46 10.32 1.73 -2.25
N LEU A 47 9.77 2.93 -2.09
CA LEU A 47 9.44 3.47 -0.78
C LEU A 47 8.04 2.97 -0.41
N VAL A 48 7.91 2.32 0.74
CA VAL A 48 6.66 1.64 1.11
C VAL A 48 6.20 2.05 2.50
N SER A 49 4.93 2.45 2.59
CA SER A 49 4.18 2.57 3.84
C SER A 49 3.06 1.54 3.87
N LEU A 50 2.81 0.94 5.03
CA LEU A 50 1.79 -0.08 5.22
C LEU A 50 0.61 0.49 6.01
N ALA A 51 -0.59 0.25 5.50
CA ALA A 51 -1.84 0.60 6.15
C ALA A 51 -2.65 -0.68 6.38
N ARG A 52 -2.46 -1.31 7.54
CA ARG A 52 -3.27 -2.48 7.93
C ARG A 52 -4.63 -2.04 8.45
N VAL A 53 -5.59 -1.87 7.54
CA VAL A 53 -6.89 -1.22 7.81
C VAL A 53 -8.04 -2.03 7.20
N ASP A 54 -9.23 -1.86 7.78
CA ASP A 54 -10.48 -2.40 7.21
C ASP A 54 -11.18 -1.35 6.34
N LEU A 55 -11.08 -1.51 5.03
CA LEU A 55 -11.68 -0.59 4.04
C LEU A 55 -13.19 -0.76 3.88
N GLU A 56 -13.82 -1.73 4.56
CA GLU A 56 -15.28 -1.78 4.69
C GLU A 56 -15.81 -0.71 5.66
N THR A 57 -14.90 -0.05 6.40
CA THR A 57 -15.24 1.00 7.36
C THR A 57 -14.80 2.38 6.89
N TYR A 58 -15.58 3.41 7.23
CA TYR A 58 -15.19 4.80 7.01
C TYR A 58 -13.86 5.14 7.71
N ALA A 59 -13.70 4.69 8.96
CA ALA A 59 -12.49 4.93 9.73
C ALA A 59 -11.24 4.32 9.07
N GLY A 60 -11.34 3.10 8.50
CA GLY A 60 -10.23 2.48 7.79
C GLY A 60 -9.88 3.20 6.49
N ALA A 61 -10.89 3.66 5.73
CA ALA A 61 -10.67 4.48 4.54
C ALA A 61 -10.00 5.83 4.87
N THR A 62 -10.44 6.50 5.94
CA THR A 62 -9.82 7.74 6.43
C THR A 62 -8.37 7.51 6.85
N ALA A 63 -8.10 6.45 7.64
CA ALA A 63 -6.75 6.13 8.08
C ALA A 63 -5.79 5.82 6.92
N LEU A 64 -6.28 5.20 5.85
CA LEU A 64 -5.50 4.98 4.63
C LEU A 64 -5.10 6.31 3.95
N ALA A 65 -6.08 7.19 3.75
CA ALA A 65 -5.84 8.49 3.15
C ALA A 65 -4.86 9.33 3.99
N GLU A 66 -5.05 9.35 5.31
CA GLU A 66 -4.16 10.03 6.25
C GLU A 66 -2.74 9.46 6.22
N THR A 67 -2.59 8.13 6.09
CA THR A 67 -1.27 7.50 5.96
C THR A 67 -0.57 7.97 4.69
N ALA A 68 -1.27 8.01 3.55
CA ALA A 68 -0.68 8.49 2.31
C ALA A 68 -0.26 9.97 2.37
N LEU A 69 -1.12 10.81 2.96
CA LEU A 69 -0.83 12.24 3.14
C LEU A 69 0.31 12.46 4.12
N ARG A 70 0.38 11.70 5.22
CA ARG A 70 1.45 11.82 6.22
C ARG A 70 2.81 11.42 5.69
N GLU A 71 2.89 10.33 4.93
CA GLU A 71 4.17 9.77 4.48
C GLU A 71 4.67 10.41 3.17
N PHE A 72 3.74 10.74 2.25
CA PHE A 72 4.12 11.21 0.90
C PHE A 72 3.47 12.55 0.50
N GLY A 73 2.60 13.13 1.34
CA GLY A 73 2.01 14.45 1.11
C GLY A 73 0.93 14.51 0.03
N ARG A 74 0.70 13.43 -0.73
CA ARG A 74 -0.23 13.39 -1.87
C ARG A 74 -0.66 11.97 -2.22
N ILE A 75 -1.72 11.87 -3.03
CA ILE A 75 -2.17 10.63 -3.68
C ILE A 75 -2.28 10.90 -5.17
N ASP A 76 -1.35 10.36 -5.96
CA ASP A 76 -1.33 10.53 -7.42
C ASP A 76 -2.16 9.47 -8.16
N VAL A 77 -2.27 8.26 -7.58
CA VAL A 77 -2.95 7.08 -8.14
C VAL A 77 -3.53 6.29 -6.98
N LEU A 78 -4.77 5.81 -7.12
CA LEU A 78 -5.52 4.99 -6.17
C LEU A 78 -6.19 3.82 -6.91
#